data_AF-A0A162N9M7-F1
#
_entry.id   AF-A0A162N9M7-F1
#
_cell.length_a   1.000
_cell.length_b   1.000
_cell.length_c   1.000
_cell.angle_alpha   90.00
_cell.angle_beta   90.00
_cell.angle_gamma   90.00
#
_symmetry.space_group_name_H-M   'P 1'
#
loop_
_entity.id
_entity.type
_entity.pdbx_description
1 polymer ?
#
loop_
_entity_poly.entity_id
_entity_poly.type
_entity_poly.pdbx_seq_one_letter_code
_entity_poly.pdbx_strand_id
1 'polypeptide(L)' 'MTCIKENVGFEHALISQYHPRANGASERAVQPAVNTIKKQIVGNVADWDQKVPSAQLFLNSKYNARTKSTPFSLMFG' A
#
# COMPACT_ATOMS: atom_id res chain seq x y z
N MET A 1 -19.84 -1.21 -12.46
CA MET A 1 -19.15 -0.56 -11.32
C MET A 1 -20.04 0.42 -10.54
N THR A 2 -21.25 0.75 -11.03
CA THR A 2 -22.21 1.64 -10.35
C THR A 2 -22.85 0.98 -9.11
N CYS A 3 -23.20 -0.31 -9.18
CA CYS A 3 -23.89 -0.99 -8.09
C CYS A 3 -23.11 -1.01 -6.76
N ILE A 4 -21.79 -1.26 -6.77
CA ILE A 4 -20.98 -1.28 -5.52
C ILE A 4 -20.85 0.13 -4.95
N LYS A 5 -20.64 1.13 -5.82
CA LYS A 5 -20.55 2.53 -5.42
C LYS A 5 -21.83 2.99 -4.72
N GLU A 6 -22.98 2.71 -5.33
CA GLU A 6 -24.30 3.07 -4.83
C GLU A 6 -24.66 2.34 -3.54
N ASN A 7 -24.33 1.03 -3.45
CA ASN A 7 -24.63 0.23 -2.27
C ASN A 7 -23.78 0.61 -1.05
N VAL A 8 -22.53 1.02 -1.24
CA VAL A 8 -21.60 1.35 -0.14
C VAL A 8 -21.53 2.85 0.14
N GLY A 9 -21.91 3.69 -0.83
CA GLY A 9 -22.01 5.15 -0.65
C GLY A 9 -20.67 5.89 -0.69
N PHE A 10 -19.70 5.42 -1.49
CA PHE A 10 -18.42 6.14 -1.67
C PHE A 10 -18.34 6.89 -3.00
N GLU A 11 -17.50 7.92 -3.06
CA GLU A 11 -17.21 8.63 -4.31
C GLU A 11 -16.06 7.94 -5.05
N HIS A 12 -16.25 7.65 -6.34
CA HIS A 12 -15.21 7.09 -7.20
C HIS A 12 -14.54 8.22 -7.98
N ALA A 13 -13.35 8.63 -7.53
CA ALA A 13 -12.53 9.63 -8.21
C ALA A 13 -11.66 8.98 -9.29
N LEU A 14 -11.65 9.58 -10.50
CA LEU A 14 -10.81 9.15 -11.62
C LEU A 14 -9.64 10.11 -11.83
N ILE A 15 -8.53 9.57 -12.30
CA ILE A 15 -7.37 10.35 -12.73
C ILE A 15 -7.30 10.44 -14.25
N SER A 16 -6.61 11.45 -14.78
CA SER A 16 -6.35 11.54 -16.22
C SER A 16 -5.51 10.36 -16.70
N GLN A 17 -5.79 9.92 -17.93
CA GLN A 17 -5.10 8.79 -18.54
C GLN A 17 -3.60 9.07 -18.68
N TYR A 18 -2.78 8.04 -18.49
CA TYR A 18 -1.31 8.11 -18.58
C TYR A 18 -0.68 9.18 -17.68
N HIS A 19 -1.36 9.56 -16.59
CA HIS A 19 -0.86 10.54 -15.62
C HIS A 19 -0.62 9.91 -14.24
N PRO A 20 0.41 9.06 -14.09
CA PRO A 20 0.70 8.33 -12.84
C PRO A 20 0.83 9.25 -11.62
N ARG A 21 1.39 10.44 -11.82
CA ARG A 21 1.58 11.46 -10.78
C ARG A 21 0.29 11.92 -10.09
N ALA A 22 -0.87 11.78 -10.74
CA ALA A 22 -2.15 12.12 -10.11
C ALA A 22 -2.48 11.21 -8.92
N ASN A 23 -1.88 10.02 -8.82
CA ASN A 23 -2.02 9.12 -7.68
C ASN A 23 -0.66 8.80 -7.02
N GLY A 24 0.21 9.81 -6.93
CA GLY A 24 1.58 9.64 -6.48
C GLY A 24 1.72 9.06 -5.06
N ALA A 25 0.75 9.27 -4.17
CA ALA A 25 0.75 8.70 -2.83
C ALA A 25 0.65 7.16 -2.86
N SER A 26 -0.31 6.63 -3.64
CA SER A 26 -0.47 5.18 -3.83
C SER A 26 0.74 4.59 -4.54
N GLU A 27 1.19 5.23 -5.63
CA GLU A 27 2.35 4.75 -6.38
C GLU A 27 3.64 4.71 -5.55
N ARG A 28 3.85 5.72 -4.69
CA ARG A 28 4.99 5.75 -3.77
C ARG A 28 4.94 4.59 -2.76
N ALA A 29 3.76 4.14 -2.37
CA ALA A 29 3.57 3.02 -1.45
C ALA A 29 3.83 1.65 -2.10
N VAL A 30 3.60 1.52 -3.42
CA VAL A 30 3.86 0.28 -4.17
C VAL A 30 5.34 -0.12 -4.14
N GLN A 31 6.25 0.85 -4.34
CA GLN A 31 7.70 0.55 -4.39
C GLN A 31 8.25 -0.14 -3.12
N PRO A 32 8.04 0.38 -1.89
CA PRO A 32 8.51 -0.29 -0.68
C PRO A 32 7.78 -1.61 -0.40
N ALA A 33 6.51 -1.77 -0.81
CA ALA A 33 5.80 -3.05 -0.70
C ALA A 33 6.46 -4.14 -1.54
N VAL A 34 6.64 -3.88 -2.84
CA VAL A 34 7.30 -4.81 -3.76
C VAL A 34 8.72 -5.14 -3.30
N ASN A 35 9.49 -4.14 -2.87
CA ASN A 35 10.86 -4.34 -2.41
C ASN A 35 10.95 -5.17 -1.12
N THR A 36 9.97 -5.01 -0.21
CA THR A 36 9.93 -5.79 1.03
C THR A 36 9.61 -7.25 0.74
N ILE A 37 8.60 -7.50 -0.10
CA ILE A 37 8.24 -8.87 -0.53
C ILE A 37 9.42 -9.53 -1.24
N LYS A 38 10.07 -8.85 -2.19
CA LYS A 38 11.25 -9.36 -2.92
C LYS A 38 12.37 -9.81 -1.98
N LYS A 39 12.58 -9.10 -0.87
CA LYS A 39 13.59 -9.47 0.14
C LYS A 39 13.18 -10.68 0.98
N GLN A 40 11.88 -10.93 1.14
CA GLN A 40 11.36 -12.04 1.95
C GLN A 40 11.25 -13.36 1.16
N ILE A 41 11.27 -13.31 -0.17
CA ILE A 41 11.12 -14.47 -1.06
C ILE A 41 12.44 -14.97 -1.65
N VAL A 42 13.59 -14.50 -1.15
CA VAL A 42 14.90 -14.91 -1.68
C VAL A 42 15.04 -16.43 -1.57
N GLY A 43 15.07 -17.12 -2.72
CA GLY A 43 15.15 -18.58 -2.82
C GLY A 43 13.81 -19.31 -3.00
N ASN A 44 12.66 -18.64 -2.83
CA ASN A 44 11.33 -19.21 -3.08
C ASN A 44 10.33 -18.14 -3.53
N VAL A 45 10.31 -17.89 -4.85
CA VAL A 45 9.47 -16.86 -5.49
C VAL A 45 8.00 -17.27 -5.58
N ALA A 46 7.71 -18.58 -5.57
CA ALA A 46 6.36 -19.09 -5.73
C ALA A 46 5.43 -18.62 -4.59
N ASP A 47 5.94 -18.57 -3.37
CA ASP A 47 5.17 -18.28 -2.15
C ASP A 47 5.22 -16.79 -1.75
N TRP A 48 5.22 -15.89 -2.73
CA TRP A 48 5.30 -14.44 -2.47
C TRP A 48 4.07 -13.89 -1.76
N ASP A 49 2.89 -14.45 -2.06
CA ASP A 49 1.60 -14.11 -1.50
C ASP A 49 1.58 -14.35 0.02
N GLN A 50 2.22 -15.43 0.47
CA GLN A 50 2.38 -15.76 1.88
C GLN A 50 3.20 -14.73 2.65
N LYS A 51 4.01 -13.91 1.95
CA LYS A 51 4.81 -12.84 2.55
C LYS A 51 4.09 -11.49 2.62
N VAL A 52 2.96 -11.32 1.92
CA VAL A 52 2.21 -10.05 1.90
C VAL A 52 1.80 -9.58 3.30
N PRO A 53 1.23 -10.42 4.19
CA PRO A 53 0.86 -9.97 5.54
C PRO A 53 2.06 -9.49 6.37
N SER A 54 3.20 -10.18 6.23
CA SER A 54 4.45 -9.81 6.90
C SER A 54 5.00 -8.48 6.39
N ALA A 55 5.00 -8.28 5.07
CA ALA A 55 5.41 -7.03 4.45
C ALA A 55 4.51 -5.85 4.88
N GLN A 56 3.19 -6.07 4.94
CA GLN A 56 2.24 -5.06 5.40
C GLN A 56 2.49 -4.66 6.86
N LEU A 57 2.67 -5.64 7.76
CA LEU A 57 2.97 -5.38 9.17
C LEU A 57 4.27 -4.57 9.31
N PHE A 58 5.31 -4.95 8.57
CA PHE A 58 6.59 -4.23 8.56
C PHE A 58 6.41 -2.77 8.13
N LEU A 59 5.70 -2.51 7.02
CA LEU A 59 5.51 -1.16 6.51
C LEU A 59 4.67 -0.28 7.44
N ASN A 60 3.61 -0.84 8.03
CA ASN A 60 2.75 -0.12 8.96
C ASN A 60 3.47 0.21 10.28
N SER A 61 4.45 -0.60 10.67
CA SER A 61 5.26 -0.40 11.87
C SER A 61 6.55 0.40 11.60
N LYS A 62 6.84 0.73 10.34
CA LYS A 62 8.07 1.43 9.97
C LYS A 62 8.00 2.90 10.36
N TYR A 63 8.99 3.36 11.11
CA TYR A 63 9.12 4.77 11.46
C TYR A 63 9.29 5.65 10.21
N ASN A 64 8.51 6.73 10.14
CA ASN A 64 8.63 7.74 9.10
C ASN A 64 9.24 9.01 9.70
N ALA A 65 10.43 9.37 9.20
CA ALA A 65 11.18 10.52 9.69
C ALA A 65 10.45 11.87 9.50
N ARG A 66 9.58 11.99 8.50
CA ARG A 66 8.83 13.21 8.23
C ARG A 66 7.72 13.44 9.25
N THR A 67 6.97 12.39 9.59
CA THR A 67 5.84 12.46 10.52
C THR A 67 6.25 12.18 11.96
N LYS A 68 7.50 11.74 12.19
CA LYS A 68 8.03 11.33 13.49
C LYS A 68 7.20 10.25 14.19
N SER A 69 6.50 9.42 13.41
CA SER A 69 5.63 8.36 13.91
C SER A 69 5.56 7.22 12.89
N THR A 70 4.97 6.09 13.29
CA THR A 70 4.65 4.97 12.41
C THR A 70 3.24 5.14 11.83
N PRO A 71 2.96 4.65 10.61
CA PRO A 71 1.60 4.66 10.06
C PRO A 71 0.56 4.01 10.98
N PHE A 72 0.94 2.93 11.69
CA PHE A 72 0.08 2.27 12.66
C PHE A 72 -0.30 3.21 13.83
N SER A 73 0.67 3.87 14.45
CA SER A 73 0.38 4.79 15.56
C SER A 73 -0.40 6.03 15.10
N LEU A 74 -0.17 6.52 13.88
CA LEU A 74 -0.99 7.61 13.32
C LEU A 74 -2.46 7.21 13.13
N MET A 75 -2.75 5.92 12.92
CA MET A 75 -4.11 5.43 12.73
C MET A 75 -4.79 5.15 14.07
N PHE A 76 -4.09 4.51 15.02
CA PHE A 76 -4.69 3.95 16.24
C PHE A 76 -4.36 4.70 17.54
N GLY A 77 -3.36 5.59 17.55
CA GLY A 77 -2.85 6.27 18.75
C GLY A 77 -1.66 5.56 19.39
#